data_AF-A0A8J9VQM4-F1
#
_entry.id   AF-A0A8J9VQM4-F1
#
_cell.length_a   1.000
_cell.length_b   1.000
_cell.length_c   1.000
_cell.angle_alpha   90.00
_cell.angle_beta   90.00
_cell.angle_gamma   90.00
#
_symmetry.space_group_name_H-M   'P 1'
#
loop_
_entity.id
_entity.type
_entity.pdbx_description
1 polymer ?
#
loop_
_entity_poly.entity_id
_entity_poly.type
_entity_poly.pdbx_seq_one_letter_code
_entity_poly.pdbx_strand_id
1 'polypeptide(L)'
;MVKFRKSISLSDLWVSYNDRLSDFYLTSWQRGDSPLPMLLVRLFLSLIALSIFTWSLWSGASPYWLIFLTNWGLLLVTLLTLSGLMVSCCALFKKLPDGSNLPWYVSMYWVFYNMTITVAITITCLYWILLYTPEVKEQQSPEQFWLDLSTHGFNSCVAFIEVILSRSPHHFLHIYQPLGVGLWYVAFTGIYYAAGGTDSLGNPYIYAVLDWRQPDQAGVIVTAAAVGLLVLYTVLWGLSLCRDKLSIALIRTTSLSLPLTPPDRHSTGIV
;
A
#
# COMPACT_ATOMS: atom_id res chain seq x y z
N MET A 1 20.61 -10.94 -10.75
CA MET A 1 20.04 -11.14 -12.10
C MET A 1 18.53 -11.30 -11.92
N VAL A 2 17.72 -10.33 -12.36
CA VAL A 2 16.26 -10.44 -12.31
C VAL A 2 15.89 -11.54 -13.30
N LYS A 3 15.56 -12.74 -12.81
CA LYS A 3 15.08 -13.83 -13.66
C LYS A 3 13.64 -13.49 -14.05
N PHE A 4 13.45 -12.94 -15.24
CA PHE A 4 12.12 -12.98 -15.86
C PHE A 4 11.79 -14.44 -16.12
N ARG A 5 10.78 -14.99 -15.43
CA ARG A 5 10.28 -16.35 -15.72
C ARG A 5 9.79 -16.36 -17.17
N LYS A 6 10.16 -17.40 -17.92
CA LYS A 6 9.80 -17.56 -19.34
C LYS A 6 8.30 -17.79 -19.56
N SER A 7 7.54 -18.06 -18.50
CA SER A 7 6.10 -18.26 -18.52
C SER A 7 5.45 -17.61 -17.30
N ILE A 8 4.37 -16.87 -17.50
CA ILE A 8 3.50 -16.35 -16.43
C ILE A 8 2.54 -17.48 -16.03
N SER A 9 2.42 -17.75 -14.75
CA SER A 9 1.49 -18.71 -14.14
C SER A 9 0.39 -17.99 -13.36
N LEU A 10 -0.75 -18.66 -13.10
CA LEU A 10 -1.81 -18.08 -12.27
C LEU A 10 -1.33 -17.72 -10.86
N SER A 11 -0.37 -18.47 -10.31
CA SER A 11 0.26 -18.13 -9.02
C SER A 11 1.02 -16.81 -9.04
N ASP A 12 1.50 -16.34 -10.19
CA ASP A 12 2.19 -15.05 -10.30
C ASP A 12 1.22 -13.86 -10.27
N LEU A 13 -0.07 -14.10 -10.59
CA LEU A 13 -1.14 -13.10 -10.45
C LEU A 13 -1.61 -12.95 -9.00
N TRP A 14 -1.37 -13.95 -8.15
CA TRP A 14 -1.86 -13.95 -6.78
C TRP A 14 -0.73 -13.73 -5.75
N VAL A 15 -1.12 -13.59 -4.47
CA VAL A 15 -0.23 -13.29 -3.34
C VAL A 15 0.07 -14.51 -2.47
N SER A 16 -0.03 -15.72 -3.03
CA SER A 16 0.11 -16.98 -2.26
C SER A 16 1.54 -17.53 -2.23
N TYR A 17 2.44 -17.02 -3.06
CA TYR A 17 3.78 -17.58 -3.19
C TYR A 17 4.82 -16.48 -3.46
N ASN A 18 5.97 -16.59 -2.80
CA ASN A 18 7.20 -15.85 -3.12
C ASN A 18 8.40 -16.77 -2.85
N ASP A 19 9.48 -16.62 -3.62
CA ASP A 19 10.65 -17.51 -3.51
C ASP A 19 11.27 -17.47 -2.10
N ARG A 20 11.28 -16.30 -1.45
CA ARG A 20 11.84 -16.09 -0.11
C ARG A 20 10.82 -15.45 0.82
N LEU A 21 10.59 -16.07 1.97
CA LEU A 21 9.71 -15.45 2.96
C LEU A 21 10.37 -14.24 3.63
N SER A 22 11.69 -14.28 3.74
CA SER A 22 12.49 -13.21 4.35
C SER A 22 12.31 -11.85 3.68
N ASP A 23 11.88 -11.81 2.42
CA ASP A 23 11.56 -10.56 1.73
C ASP A 23 10.41 -9.77 2.41
N PHE A 24 9.52 -10.43 3.14
CA PHE A 24 8.38 -9.78 3.78
C PHE A 24 8.68 -9.18 5.16
N TYR A 25 9.80 -9.54 5.80
CA TYR A 25 10.14 -9.07 7.15
C TYR A 25 11.55 -8.51 7.28
N LEU A 26 12.34 -8.49 6.22
CA LEU A 26 13.67 -7.87 6.21
C LEU A 26 13.64 -6.53 5.49
N THR A 27 14.51 -5.60 5.91
CA THR A 27 14.71 -4.33 5.22
C THR A 27 15.67 -4.49 4.04
N SER A 28 15.47 -3.68 3.01
CA SER A 28 16.41 -3.56 1.92
C SER A 28 17.79 -3.07 2.36
N TRP A 29 17.94 -2.45 3.52
CA TRP A 29 19.18 -1.76 3.89
C TRP A 29 19.96 -2.45 5.02
N GLN A 30 19.86 -3.78 5.11
CA GLN A 30 20.61 -4.59 6.10
C GLN A 30 21.37 -5.76 5.47
N ARG A 31 22.46 -6.17 6.13
CA ARG A 31 23.31 -7.31 5.73
C ARG A 31 22.87 -8.65 6.32
N GLY A 32 22.33 -8.64 7.54
CA GLY A 32 21.93 -9.85 8.26
C GLY A 32 20.47 -10.23 8.05
N ASP A 33 20.10 -11.35 8.66
CA ASP A 33 18.76 -11.95 8.57
C ASP A 33 17.90 -11.66 9.81
N SER A 34 18.33 -10.71 10.64
CA SER A 34 17.54 -10.27 11.79
C SER A 34 16.28 -9.53 11.31
N PRO A 35 15.08 -9.89 11.80
CA PRO A 35 13.85 -9.15 11.51
C PRO A 35 13.74 -7.83 12.30
N LEU A 36 14.61 -7.62 13.30
CA LEU A 36 14.51 -6.50 14.23
C LEU A 36 14.51 -5.11 13.55
N PRO A 37 15.37 -4.81 12.56
CA PRO A 37 15.36 -3.47 11.96
C PRO A 37 14.05 -3.13 11.26
N MET A 38 13.48 -4.07 10.50
CA MET A 38 12.18 -3.84 9.85
C MET A 38 11.04 -3.79 10.88
N LEU A 39 11.13 -4.58 11.96
CA LEU A 39 10.17 -4.52 13.06
C LEU A 39 10.09 -3.12 13.68
N LEU A 40 11.24 -2.50 13.96
CA LEU A 40 11.30 -1.16 14.55
C LEU A 40 10.72 -0.10 13.60
N VAL A 41 11.04 -0.19 12.31
CA VAL A 41 10.44 0.67 11.27
C VAL A 41 8.92 0.52 11.27
N ARG A 42 8.41 -0.71 11.20
CA ARG A 42 6.96 -0.95 11.12
C ARG A 42 6.22 -0.60 12.41
N LEU A 43 6.87 -0.73 13.56
CA LEU A 43 6.31 -0.25 14.83
C LEU A 43 6.12 1.27 14.78
N PHE A 44 7.15 2.02 14.38
CA PHE A 44 7.08 3.47 14.23
C PHE A 44 6.02 3.90 13.20
N LEU A 45 6.00 3.27 12.02
CA LEU A 45 5.00 3.56 10.98
C LEU A 45 3.57 3.25 11.46
N SER A 46 3.37 2.15 12.20
CA SER A 46 2.05 1.78 12.73
C SER A 46 1.57 2.77 13.78
N LEU A 47 2.46 3.29 14.63
CA LEU A 47 2.11 4.31 15.61
C LEU A 47 1.66 5.61 14.92
N ILE A 48 2.40 6.07 13.90
CA ILE A 48 2.01 7.25 13.11
C ILE A 48 0.65 7.02 12.43
N ALA A 49 0.47 5.90 11.74
CA ALA A 49 -0.76 5.59 11.02
C ALA A 49 -1.97 5.53 11.98
N LEU A 50 -1.82 4.86 13.13
CA LEU A 50 -2.85 4.81 14.16
C LEU A 50 -3.17 6.19 14.72
N SER A 51 -2.17 7.04 14.99
CA SER A 51 -2.39 8.39 15.48
C SER A 51 -3.16 9.26 14.47
N ILE A 52 -2.82 9.19 13.19
CA ILE A 52 -3.54 9.93 12.13
C ILE A 52 -4.97 9.40 12.00
N PHE A 53 -5.14 8.08 12.03
CA PHE A 53 -6.45 7.44 11.93
C PHE A 53 -7.36 7.82 13.10
N THR A 54 -6.86 7.74 14.34
CA THR A 54 -7.65 8.11 15.52
C THR A 54 -7.95 9.60 15.58
N TRP A 55 -7.02 10.47 15.14
CA TRP A 55 -7.27 11.91 15.03
C TRP A 55 -8.35 12.21 13.98
N SER A 56 -8.28 11.59 12.80
CA SER A 56 -9.32 11.72 11.77
C SER A 56 -10.70 11.27 12.27
N LEU A 57 -10.76 10.15 12.99
CA LEU A 57 -12.01 9.69 13.60
C LEU A 57 -12.52 10.65 14.66
N TRP A 58 -11.63 11.17 15.52
CA TRP A 58 -12.02 12.11 16.57
C TRP A 58 -12.55 13.42 16.01
N SER A 59 -11.84 14.03 15.05
CA SER A 59 -12.21 15.33 14.48
C SER A 59 -13.36 15.23 13.46
N GLY A 60 -13.55 14.07 12.82
CA GLY A 60 -14.49 13.88 11.72
C GLY A 60 -15.60 12.86 11.96
N ALA A 61 -15.81 12.41 13.21
CA ALA A 61 -16.80 11.39 13.57
C ALA A 61 -18.20 11.76 13.03
N SER A 62 -18.61 11.08 11.96
CA SER A 62 -19.93 11.29 11.35
C SER A 62 -20.33 10.07 10.53
N PRO A 63 -21.63 9.89 10.23
CA PRO A 63 -22.10 8.88 9.28
C PRO A 63 -21.48 9.04 7.88
N TYR A 64 -21.05 10.26 7.53
CA TYR A 64 -20.42 10.59 6.27
C TYR A 64 -18.94 10.19 6.20
N TRP A 65 -18.31 9.82 7.33
CA TRP A 65 -16.87 9.55 7.34
C TRP A 65 -16.47 8.47 6.32
N LEU A 66 -17.21 7.36 6.25
CA LEU A 66 -16.88 6.27 5.32
C LEU A 66 -17.20 6.56 3.84
N ILE A 67 -17.81 7.69 3.48
CA ILE A 67 -18.08 7.98 2.06
C ILE A 67 -16.85 8.56 1.35
N PHE A 68 -15.89 9.13 2.09
CA PHE A 68 -14.73 9.79 1.50
C PHE A 68 -13.61 8.80 1.16
N LEU A 69 -13.02 8.94 -0.03
CA LEU A 69 -11.88 8.13 -0.47
C LEU A 69 -10.68 8.28 0.44
N THR A 70 -10.45 9.49 0.97
CA THR A 70 -9.39 9.78 1.95
C THR A 70 -9.46 8.80 3.13
N ASN A 71 -10.66 8.54 3.62
CA ASN A 71 -10.90 7.72 4.80
C ASN A 71 -10.74 6.23 4.51
N TRP A 72 -11.06 5.78 3.29
CA TRP A 72 -10.68 4.44 2.81
C TRP A 72 -9.16 4.30 2.72
N GLY A 73 -8.46 5.34 2.24
CA GLY A 73 -7.00 5.40 2.23
C GLY A 73 -6.37 5.29 3.61
N LEU A 74 -6.94 5.96 4.63
CA LEU A 74 -6.50 5.87 6.03
C LEU A 74 -6.67 4.46 6.60
N LEU A 75 -7.81 3.81 6.34
CA LEU A 75 -8.04 2.41 6.71
C LEU A 75 -6.98 1.50 6.06
N LEU A 76 -6.73 1.68 4.76
CA LEU A 76 -5.76 0.90 4.00
C LEU A 76 -4.32 1.07 4.51
N VAL A 77 -3.90 2.29 4.88
CA VAL A 77 -2.58 2.53 5.48
C VAL A 77 -2.49 1.91 6.87
N THR A 78 -3.52 2.04 7.70
CA THR A 78 -3.56 1.42 9.02
C THR A 78 -3.49 -0.11 8.94
N LEU A 79 -4.25 -0.73 8.02
CA LEU A 79 -4.23 -2.17 7.78
C LEU A 79 -2.88 -2.65 7.24
N LEU A 80 -2.27 -1.90 6.32
CA LEU A 80 -0.92 -2.16 5.83
C LEU A 80 0.09 -2.19 6.98
N THR A 81 0.13 -1.14 7.81
CA THR A 81 1.15 -1.01 8.84
C THR A 81 0.97 -2.07 9.95
N LEU A 82 -0.27 -2.32 10.38
CA LEU A 82 -0.56 -3.34 11.39
C LEU A 82 -0.28 -4.76 10.91
N SER A 83 -0.68 -5.09 9.67
CA SER A 83 -0.38 -6.41 9.10
C SER A 83 1.12 -6.61 8.90
N GLY A 84 1.85 -5.57 8.46
CA GLY A 84 3.31 -5.62 8.35
C GLY A 84 3.99 -5.78 9.70
N LEU A 85 3.53 -5.07 10.73
CA LEU A 85 4.02 -5.20 12.09
C LEU A 85 3.82 -6.64 12.60
N MET A 86 2.63 -7.22 12.37
CA MET A 86 2.35 -8.62 12.70
C MET A 86 3.31 -9.58 11.97
N VAL A 87 3.58 -9.38 10.67
CA VAL A 87 4.55 -10.19 9.91
C VAL A 87 5.94 -10.11 10.54
N SER A 88 6.42 -8.92 10.89
CA SER A 88 7.72 -8.72 11.53
C SER A 88 7.80 -9.33 12.94
N CYS A 89 6.73 -9.23 13.74
CA CYS A 89 6.64 -9.87 15.05
C CYS A 89 6.69 -11.40 14.93
N CYS A 90 5.93 -12.00 14.00
CA CYS A 90 5.94 -13.44 13.78
C CYS A 90 7.32 -13.95 13.36
N ALA A 91 8.06 -13.17 12.57
CA ALA A 91 9.42 -13.53 12.15
C ALA A 91 10.43 -13.62 13.30
N LEU A 92 10.17 -13.01 14.47
CA LEU A 92 11.01 -13.18 15.67
C LEU A 92 10.89 -14.59 16.29
N PHE A 93 9.72 -15.20 16.18
CA PHE A 93 9.40 -16.46 16.86
C PHE A 93 9.34 -17.66 15.92
N LYS A 94 9.16 -17.43 14.61
CA LYS A 94 8.96 -18.48 13.61
C LYS A 94 9.94 -18.32 12.46
N LYS A 95 10.90 -19.24 12.36
CA LYS A 95 11.61 -19.49 11.10
C LYS A 95 10.72 -20.36 10.23
N LEU A 96 10.13 -19.76 9.22
CA LEU A 96 9.36 -20.48 8.22
C LEU A 96 10.27 -20.85 7.03
N PRO A 97 10.15 -22.07 6.48
CA PRO A 97 11.00 -22.53 5.39
C PRO A 97 10.66 -21.83 4.07
N ASP A 98 11.69 -21.40 3.33
CA ASP A 98 11.57 -20.88 1.97
C ASP A 98 11.01 -21.94 1.01
N GLY A 99 10.41 -21.50 -0.11
CA GLY A 99 9.88 -22.39 -1.14
C GLY A 99 8.52 -23.03 -0.85
N SER A 100 7.85 -22.65 0.25
CA SER A 100 6.48 -23.05 0.59
C SER A 100 5.46 -21.95 0.28
N ASN A 101 4.16 -22.29 0.30
CA ASN A 101 3.10 -21.28 0.22
C ASN A 101 3.22 -20.28 1.38
N LEU A 102 2.95 -19.01 1.08
CA LEU A 102 2.96 -17.96 2.09
C LEU A 102 1.88 -18.25 3.15
N PRO A 103 2.19 -18.07 4.44
CA PRO A 103 1.17 -18.05 5.47
C PRO A 103 0.13 -16.97 5.17
N TRP A 104 -1.14 -17.23 5.50
CA TRP A 104 -2.26 -16.34 5.19
C TRP A 104 -2.03 -14.88 5.61
N TYR A 105 -1.37 -14.66 6.75
CA TYR A 105 -1.11 -13.34 7.31
C TYR A 105 -0.06 -12.55 6.52
N VAL A 106 0.88 -13.24 5.87
CA VAL A 106 1.88 -12.64 4.96
C VAL A 106 1.23 -12.30 3.63
N SER A 107 0.39 -13.19 3.10
CA SER A 107 -0.42 -12.93 1.90
C SER A 107 -1.36 -11.74 2.11
N MET A 108 -2.03 -11.66 3.26
CA MET A 108 -2.89 -10.52 3.62
C MET A 108 -2.11 -9.21 3.67
N TYR A 109 -0.94 -9.19 4.33
CA TYR A 109 -0.04 -8.03 4.30
C TYR A 109 0.33 -7.64 2.87
N TRP A 110 0.66 -8.62 2.02
CA TRP A 110 1.09 -8.34 0.66
C TRP A 110 -0.02 -7.73 -0.20
N VAL A 111 -1.27 -8.18 -0.03
CA VAL A 111 -2.45 -7.57 -0.66
C VAL A 111 -2.60 -6.12 -0.22
N PHE A 112 -2.56 -5.84 1.08
CA PHE A 112 -2.62 -4.47 1.58
C PHE A 112 -1.45 -3.64 1.06
N TYR A 113 -0.23 -4.18 1.03
CA TYR A 113 0.94 -3.50 0.48
C TYR A 113 0.73 -3.06 -0.97
N ASN A 114 0.27 -3.98 -1.82
CA ASN A 114 0.05 -3.72 -3.24
C ASN A 114 -1.08 -2.69 -3.50
N MET A 115 -2.17 -2.75 -2.72
CA MET A 115 -3.27 -1.79 -2.80
C MET A 115 -2.85 -0.41 -2.28
N THR A 116 -2.35 -0.38 -1.05
CA THR A 116 -2.25 0.83 -0.24
C THR A 116 -1.19 1.80 -0.75
N ILE A 117 -0.01 1.32 -1.18
CA ILE A 117 1.10 2.22 -1.53
C ILE A 117 0.69 3.18 -2.64
N THR A 118 0.13 2.64 -3.71
CA THR A 118 -0.28 3.45 -4.87
C THR A 118 -1.51 4.29 -4.54
N VAL A 119 -2.49 3.73 -3.81
CA VAL A 119 -3.72 4.45 -3.45
C VAL A 119 -3.43 5.65 -2.54
N ALA A 120 -2.56 5.52 -1.52
CA ALA A 120 -2.24 6.61 -0.60
C ALA A 120 -1.63 7.82 -1.33
N ILE A 121 -0.65 7.56 -2.20
CA ILE A 121 0.01 8.61 -2.98
C ILE A 121 -0.95 9.18 -4.03
N THR A 122 -1.79 8.35 -4.66
CA THR A 122 -2.85 8.81 -5.58
C THR A 122 -3.82 9.77 -4.89
N ILE A 123 -4.31 9.43 -3.69
CA ILE A 123 -5.21 10.28 -2.90
C ILE A 123 -4.55 11.64 -2.61
N THR A 124 -3.26 11.65 -2.30
CA THR A 124 -2.51 12.89 -2.08
C THR A 124 -2.37 13.70 -3.37
N CYS A 125 -2.07 13.07 -4.50
CA CYS A 125 -2.10 13.79 -5.78
C CYS A 125 -3.49 14.38 -6.06
N LEU A 126 -4.56 13.60 -5.89
CA LEU A 126 -5.94 14.05 -6.14
C LEU A 126 -6.34 15.23 -5.25
N TYR A 127 -6.03 15.19 -3.95
CA TYR A 127 -6.33 16.34 -3.09
C TYR A 127 -5.57 17.60 -3.55
N TRP A 128 -4.26 17.52 -3.77
CA TRP A 128 -3.46 18.71 -4.08
C TRP A 128 -3.74 19.26 -5.49
N ILE A 129 -4.17 18.40 -6.42
CA ILE A 129 -4.49 18.79 -7.80
C ILE A 129 -5.94 19.26 -7.95
N LEU A 130 -6.89 18.63 -7.26
CA LEU A 130 -8.33 18.82 -7.52
C LEU A 130 -9.09 19.53 -6.38
N LEU A 131 -8.61 19.45 -5.14
CA LEU A 131 -9.37 19.93 -3.96
C LEU A 131 -8.70 21.10 -3.24
N TYR A 132 -7.37 21.14 -3.22
CA TYR A 132 -6.62 22.22 -2.59
C TYR A 132 -6.71 23.50 -3.42
N THR A 133 -7.11 24.60 -2.78
CA THR A 133 -6.94 25.95 -3.32
C THR A 133 -6.42 26.92 -2.25
N PRO A 134 -5.71 28.00 -2.63
CA PRO A 134 -5.29 29.03 -1.68
C PRO A 134 -6.45 29.62 -0.87
N GLU A 135 -7.61 29.80 -1.50
CA GLU A 135 -8.81 30.37 -0.89
C GLU A 135 -9.38 29.44 0.19
N VAL A 136 -9.41 28.13 -0.08
CA VAL A 136 -9.80 27.12 0.93
C VAL A 136 -8.84 27.17 2.11
N LYS A 137 -7.53 27.24 1.86
CA LYS A 137 -6.51 27.32 2.92
C LYS A 137 -6.69 28.57 3.80
N GLU A 138 -7.00 29.73 3.21
CA GLU A 138 -7.19 30.98 3.97
C GLU A 138 -8.37 30.91 4.94
N GLN A 139 -9.37 30.07 4.64
CA GLN A 139 -10.55 29.87 5.47
C GLN A 139 -10.38 28.74 6.49
N GLN A 140 -9.35 27.90 6.35
CA GLN A 140 -9.10 26.77 7.23
C GLN A 140 -8.52 27.20 8.58
N SER A 141 -9.00 26.56 9.65
CA SER A 141 -8.32 26.65 10.93
C SER A 141 -6.95 25.95 10.86
N PRO A 142 -5.98 26.33 11.71
CA PRO A 142 -4.70 25.62 11.79
C PRO A 142 -4.86 24.11 12.00
N GLU A 143 -5.84 23.69 12.81
CA GLU A 143 -6.11 22.28 13.07
C GLU A 143 -6.55 21.55 11.79
N GLN A 144 -7.46 22.13 11.01
CA GLN A 144 -7.93 21.54 9.74
C GLN A 144 -6.78 21.38 8.74
N PHE A 145 -5.94 22.41 8.62
CA PHE A 145 -4.76 22.33 7.76
C PHE A 145 -3.82 21.17 8.16
N TRP A 146 -3.52 21.02 9.45
CA TRP A 146 -2.66 19.94 9.92
C TRP A 146 -3.31 18.57 9.77
N LEU A 147 -4.63 18.48 9.90
CA LEU A 147 -5.37 17.24 9.65
C LEU A 147 -5.30 16.85 8.17
N ASP A 148 -5.49 17.79 7.24
CA ASP A 148 -5.35 17.55 5.80
C ASP A 148 -3.92 17.13 5.45
N LEU A 149 -2.93 17.86 5.95
CA LEU A 149 -1.52 17.51 5.74
C LEU A 149 -1.18 16.11 6.31
N SER A 150 -1.80 15.74 7.42
CA SER A 150 -1.59 14.42 8.05
C SER A 150 -2.27 13.29 7.29
N THR A 151 -3.54 13.44 6.98
CA THR A 151 -4.36 12.39 6.35
C THR A 151 -3.95 12.08 4.92
N HIS A 152 -3.27 13.02 4.27
CA HIS A 152 -2.77 12.84 2.91
C HIS A 152 -1.23 12.79 2.86
N GLY A 153 -0.55 13.87 3.26
CA GLY A 153 0.90 14.01 3.14
C GLY A 153 1.67 13.02 4.02
N PHE A 154 1.50 13.09 5.34
CA PHE A 154 2.19 12.14 6.25
C PHE A 154 1.74 10.70 6.01
N ASN A 155 0.46 10.48 5.69
CA ASN A 155 -0.07 9.16 5.34
C ASN A 155 0.63 8.57 4.09
N SER A 156 0.89 9.39 3.07
CA SER A 156 1.68 8.99 1.90
C SER A 156 3.15 8.75 2.21
N CYS A 157 3.74 9.54 3.11
CA CYS A 157 5.10 9.32 3.60
C CYS A 157 5.22 7.95 4.28
N VAL A 158 4.24 7.55 5.10
CA VAL A 158 4.21 6.22 5.72
C VAL A 158 4.25 5.12 4.66
N ALA A 159 3.39 5.20 3.66
CA ALA A 159 3.36 4.23 2.56
C ALA A 159 4.66 4.24 1.71
N PHE A 160 5.23 5.42 1.46
CA PHE A 160 6.47 5.58 0.71
C PHE A 160 7.68 5.00 1.47
N ILE A 161 7.75 5.21 2.79
CA ILE A 161 8.80 4.63 3.63
C ILE A 161 8.71 3.09 3.62
N GLU A 162 7.49 2.52 3.66
CA GLU A 162 7.30 1.06 3.59
C GLU A 162 7.86 0.49 2.27
N VAL A 163 7.62 1.12 1.11
CA VAL A 163 8.18 0.64 -0.17
C VAL A 163 9.70 0.86 -0.27
N ILE A 164 10.26 1.96 0.25
CA ILE A 164 11.71 2.21 0.17
C ILE A 164 12.50 1.32 1.13
N LEU A 165 11.97 1.04 2.32
CA LEU A 165 12.71 0.31 3.35
C LEU A 165 12.48 -1.19 3.33
N SER A 166 11.31 -1.69 2.94
CA SER A 166 11.05 -3.14 2.92
C SER A 166 11.80 -3.88 1.80
N ARG A 167 11.90 -5.21 1.90
CA ARG A 167 12.23 -6.08 0.76
C ARG A 167 10.98 -6.61 0.06
N SER A 168 9.79 -6.22 0.52
CA SER A 168 8.53 -6.75 0.03
C SER A 168 8.46 -6.60 -1.49
N PRO A 169 8.11 -7.66 -2.21
CA PRO A 169 8.04 -7.64 -3.67
C PRO A 169 6.90 -6.72 -4.13
N HIS A 170 7.20 -5.87 -5.12
CA HIS A 170 6.20 -5.07 -5.83
C HIS A 170 6.20 -5.54 -7.28
N HIS A 171 5.26 -6.39 -7.65
CA HIS A 171 5.22 -7.04 -8.96
C HIS A 171 4.29 -6.30 -9.90
N PHE A 172 4.73 -6.02 -11.14
CA PHE A 172 3.88 -5.32 -12.12
C PHE A 172 2.53 -6.03 -12.37
N LEU A 173 2.50 -7.36 -12.26
CA LEU A 173 1.29 -8.18 -12.40
C LEU A 173 0.21 -7.87 -11.36
N HIS A 174 0.53 -7.23 -10.24
CA HIS A 174 -0.41 -6.88 -9.18
C HIS A 174 -1.03 -5.49 -9.35
N ILE A 175 -0.81 -4.81 -10.48
CA ILE A 175 -1.35 -3.47 -10.80
C ILE A 175 -2.88 -3.40 -10.72
N TYR A 176 -3.57 -4.53 -10.95
CA TYR A 176 -5.02 -4.61 -10.85
C TYR A 176 -5.53 -4.42 -9.41
N GLN A 177 -4.70 -4.63 -8.38
CA GLN A 177 -5.11 -4.54 -6.97
C GLN A 177 -5.42 -3.09 -6.56
N PRO A 178 -4.52 -2.10 -6.72
CA PRO A 178 -4.86 -0.70 -6.45
C PRO A 178 -5.89 -0.14 -7.45
N LEU A 179 -5.86 -0.58 -8.72
CA LEU A 179 -6.90 -0.19 -9.68
C LEU A 179 -8.29 -0.67 -9.24
N GLY A 180 -8.38 -1.88 -8.70
CA GLY A 180 -9.62 -2.43 -8.14
C GLY A 180 -10.19 -1.60 -7.00
N VAL A 181 -9.34 -1.06 -6.11
CA VAL A 181 -9.78 -0.13 -5.06
C VAL A 181 -10.38 1.15 -5.67
N GLY A 182 -9.71 1.73 -6.66
CA GLY A 182 -10.20 2.93 -7.35
C GLY A 182 -11.53 2.70 -8.07
N LEU A 183 -11.64 1.62 -8.85
CA LEU A 183 -12.87 1.26 -9.56
C LEU A 183 -14.01 0.94 -8.60
N TRP A 184 -13.72 0.26 -7.48
CA TRP A 184 -14.71 -0.02 -6.45
C TRP A 184 -15.21 1.27 -5.80
N TYR A 185 -14.33 2.23 -5.52
CA TYR A 185 -14.74 3.53 -5.00
C TYR A 185 -15.61 4.31 -6.00
N VAL A 186 -15.24 4.33 -7.28
CA VAL A 186 -16.06 4.97 -8.34
C VAL A 186 -17.46 4.33 -8.40
N ALA A 187 -17.53 2.99 -8.44
CA ALA A 187 -18.80 2.27 -8.42
C ALA A 187 -19.63 2.61 -7.17
N PHE A 188 -18.99 2.63 -6.00
CA PHE A 188 -19.62 3.04 -4.75
C PHE A 188 -20.22 4.45 -4.85
N THR A 189 -19.47 5.44 -5.35
CA THR A 189 -19.99 6.81 -5.44
C THR A 189 -21.16 6.95 -6.41
N GLY A 190 -21.16 6.21 -7.52
CA GLY A 190 -22.27 6.19 -8.47
C GLY A 190 -23.53 5.54 -7.88
N ILE A 191 -23.37 4.42 -7.17
CA ILE A 191 -24.47 3.76 -6.44
C ILE A 191 -25.00 4.67 -5.32
N TYR A 192 -24.10 5.30 -4.56
CA TYR A 192 -24.45 6.21 -3.48
C TYR A 192 -25.30 7.39 -3.98
N TYR A 193 -24.90 7.99 -5.10
CA TYR A 193 -25.69 9.02 -5.78
C TYR A 193 -27.06 8.49 -6.24
N ALA A 194 -27.10 7.35 -6.93
CA ALA A 194 -28.35 6.76 -7.43
C ALA A 194 -29.33 6.40 -6.29
N ALA A 195 -28.82 6.12 -5.10
CA ALA A 195 -29.61 5.87 -3.89
C ALA A 195 -30.06 7.15 -3.17
N GLY A 196 -29.74 8.34 -3.70
CA GLY A 196 -30.10 9.63 -3.10
C GLY A 196 -29.14 10.11 -2.00
N GLY A 197 -27.91 9.58 -1.94
CA GLY A 197 -26.90 9.98 -0.97
C GLY A 197 -26.44 11.43 -1.14
N THR A 198 -26.05 12.07 -0.03
CA THR A 198 -25.58 13.46 0.02
C THR A 198 -24.33 13.60 0.88
N ASP A 199 -23.64 14.73 0.79
CA ASP A 199 -22.65 15.11 1.80
C ASP A 199 -23.33 15.65 3.09
N SER A 200 -22.51 16.11 4.04
CA SER A 200 -22.96 16.70 5.29
C SER A 200 -23.72 18.03 5.15
N LEU A 201 -23.66 18.66 3.98
CA LEU A 201 -24.35 19.91 3.64
C LEU A 201 -25.61 19.67 2.81
N GLY A 202 -25.92 18.42 2.47
CA GLY A 202 -27.07 18.05 1.63
C GLY A 202 -26.79 18.16 0.14
N ASN A 203 -25.54 18.34 -0.29
CA ASN A 203 -25.18 18.34 -1.70
C ASN A 203 -25.28 16.92 -2.27
N PRO A 204 -25.82 16.71 -3.48
CA PRO A 204 -26.01 15.38 -4.08
C PRO A 204 -24.71 14.83 -4.71
N TYR A 205 -23.57 15.01 -4.05
CA TYR A 205 -22.26 14.49 -4.43
C TYR A 205 -21.35 14.39 -3.20
N ILE A 206 -20.37 13.48 -3.25
CA ILE A 206 -19.31 13.39 -2.22
C ILE A 206 -18.20 14.40 -2.50
N TYR A 207 -17.78 14.48 -3.76
CA TYR A 207 -16.82 15.46 -4.25
C TYR A 207 -17.47 16.17 -5.44
N ALA A 208 -17.43 17.51 -5.46
CA ALA A 208 -18.03 18.28 -6.56
C ALA A 208 -17.42 17.92 -7.93
N VAL A 209 -16.13 17.55 -7.96
CA VAL A 209 -15.43 17.07 -9.17
C VAL A 209 -15.91 15.70 -9.67
N LEU A 210 -16.66 14.96 -8.85
CA LEU A 210 -17.31 13.68 -9.17
C LEU A 210 -18.84 13.79 -9.04
N ASP A 211 -19.39 14.93 -9.45
CA ASP A 211 -20.84 15.12 -9.51
C ASP A 211 -21.46 14.31 -10.67
N TRP A 212 -22.14 13.22 -10.33
CA TRP A 212 -22.77 12.31 -11.28
C TRP A 212 -23.95 12.91 -12.06
N ARG A 213 -24.43 14.10 -11.70
CA ARG A 213 -25.35 14.89 -12.54
C ARG A 213 -24.68 15.43 -13.80
N GLN A 214 -23.34 15.49 -13.80
CA GLN A 214 -22.50 15.90 -14.92
C GLN A 214 -21.58 14.74 -15.34
N PRO A 215 -22.14 13.64 -15.88
CA PRO A 215 -21.43 12.37 -16.07
C PRO A 215 -20.23 12.48 -17.03
N ASP A 216 -20.28 13.39 -18.00
CA ASP A 216 -19.17 13.61 -18.93
C ASP A 216 -17.93 14.17 -18.19
N GLN A 217 -18.12 15.18 -17.33
CA GLN A 217 -17.04 15.78 -16.55
C GLN A 217 -16.51 14.78 -15.51
N ALA A 218 -17.41 14.12 -14.78
CA ALA A 218 -17.02 13.09 -13.82
C ALA A 218 -16.24 11.95 -14.50
N GLY A 219 -16.67 11.52 -15.68
CA GLY A 219 -16.00 10.49 -16.48
C GLY A 219 -14.58 10.87 -16.90
N VAL A 220 -14.35 12.14 -17.28
CA VAL A 220 -13.00 12.66 -17.58
C VAL A 220 -12.11 12.60 -16.33
N ILE A 221 -12.61 13.06 -15.17
CA ILE A 221 -11.86 13.03 -13.91
C ILE A 221 -11.52 11.58 -13.49
N VAL A 222 -12.48 10.66 -13.56
CA VAL A 222 -12.28 9.23 -13.27
C VAL A 222 -11.21 8.64 -14.19
N THR A 223 -11.29 8.92 -15.50
CA THR A 223 -10.34 8.41 -16.48
C THR A 223 -8.93 8.97 -16.23
N ALA A 224 -8.82 10.28 -15.97
CA ALA A 224 -7.54 10.91 -15.66
C ALA A 224 -6.92 10.36 -14.36
N ALA A 225 -7.74 10.15 -13.32
CA ALA A 225 -7.29 9.55 -12.06
C ALA A 225 -6.83 8.10 -12.25
N ALA A 226 -7.54 7.30 -13.05
CA ALA A 226 -7.15 5.93 -13.36
C ALA A 226 -5.82 5.88 -14.14
N VAL A 227 -5.64 6.73 -15.15
CA VAL A 227 -4.36 6.84 -15.89
C VAL A 227 -3.23 7.28 -14.95
N GLY A 228 -3.48 8.29 -14.11
CA GLY A 228 -2.52 8.76 -13.10
C GLY A 228 -2.09 7.66 -12.14
N LEU A 229 -3.04 6.85 -11.65
CA LEU A 229 -2.77 5.68 -10.81
C LEU A 229 -1.88 4.65 -11.52
N LEU A 230 -2.15 4.34 -12.79
CA LEU A 230 -1.34 3.38 -13.57
C LEU A 230 0.09 3.89 -13.80
N VAL A 231 0.25 5.18 -14.10
CA VAL A 231 1.57 5.81 -14.25
C VAL A 231 2.31 5.76 -12.92
N LEU A 232 1.67 6.16 -11.83
CA LEU A 232 2.26 6.15 -10.50
C LEU A 232 2.67 4.74 -10.05
N TYR A 233 1.82 3.74 -10.29
CA TYR A 233 2.14 2.34 -10.03
C TYR A 233 3.41 1.90 -10.78
N THR A 234 3.51 2.27 -12.06
CA THR A 234 4.67 1.95 -12.90
C THR A 234 5.95 2.61 -12.35
N VAL A 235 5.85 3.86 -11.87
CA VAL A 235 6.97 4.56 -11.24
C VAL A 235 7.39 3.87 -9.94
N LEU A 236 6.44 3.50 -9.07
CA LEU A 236 6.71 2.81 -7.81
C LEU A 236 7.31 1.41 -8.03
N TRP A 237 6.87 0.70 -9.06
CA TRP A 237 7.49 -0.54 -9.51
C TRP A 237 8.94 -0.34 -10.00
N GLY A 238 9.19 0.68 -10.82
CA GLY A 238 10.55 1.03 -11.22
C GLY A 238 11.44 1.38 -10.01
N LEU A 239 10.89 2.12 -9.06
CA LEU A 239 11.54 2.50 -7.81
C LEU A 239 11.92 1.27 -6.96
N SER A 240 11.03 0.28 -6.83
CA SER A 240 11.34 -0.95 -6.08
C SER A 240 12.44 -1.77 -6.76
N LEU A 241 12.46 -1.81 -8.10
CA LEU A 241 13.56 -2.46 -8.83
C LEU A 241 14.90 -1.73 -8.61
N CYS A 242 14.88 -0.40 -8.60
CA CYS A 242 16.07 0.41 -8.31
C CYS A 242 16.55 0.19 -6.87
N ARG A 243 15.64 0.22 -5.88
CA ARG A 243 15.91 -0.11 -4.47
C ARG A 243 16.63 -1.46 -4.35
N ASP A 244 16.10 -2.50 -4.99
CA ASP A 244 16.63 -3.85 -4.88
C ASP A 244 18.01 -3.97 -5.54
N LYS A 245 18.19 -3.40 -6.73
CA LYS A 245 19.49 -3.37 -7.42
C LYS A 245 20.55 -2.63 -6.61
N LEU A 246 20.21 -1.45 -6.08
CA LEU A 246 21.12 -0.64 -5.28
C LEU A 246 21.51 -1.35 -3.98
N SER A 247 20.53 -1.94 -3.31
CA SER A 247 20.74 -2.73 -2.10
C SER A 247 21.67 -3.93 -2.34
N ILE A 248 21.49 -4.66 -3.44
CA ILE A 248 22.37 -5.78 -3.81
C ILE A 248 23.79 -5.29 -4.08
N ALA A 249 23.94 -4.18 -4.80
CA ALA A 249 25.24 -3.64 -5.18
C ALA A 249 26.04 -3.07 -3.99
N LEU A 250 25.37 -2.43 -3.03
CA LEU A 250 26.05 -1.69 -1.96
C LEU A 250 26.08 -2.44 -0.61
N ILE A 251 25.09 -3.29 -0.34
CA ILE A 251 24.87 -3.86 1.00
C ILE A 251 24.92 -5.38 0.98
N ARG A 252 24.19 -6.04 0.07
CA ARG A 252 23.96 -7.50 0.11
C ARG A 252 24.97 -8.32 -0.71
N THR A 253 26.18 -7.81 -0.93
CA THR A 253 27.13 -8.31 -1.95
C THR A 253 27.65 -9.74 -1.75
N THR A 254 27.41 -10.44 -0.63
CA THR A 254 28.05 -11.77 -0.40
C THR A 254 27.27 -12.85 0.37
N SER A 255 26.12 -12.58 1.02
CA SER A 255 25.46 -13.63 1.84
C SER A 255 24.33 -14.40 1.13
N LEU A 256 23.60 -13.78 0.20
CA LEU A 256 22.35 -14.33 -0.38
C LEU A 256 22.52 -15.00 -1.75
N SER A 257 23.75 -15.03 -2.28
CA SER A 257 24.15 -15.76 -3.50
C SER A 257 24.55 -17.21 -3.22
N LEU A 258 24.59 -17.62 -1.94
CA LEU A 258 24.74 -19.03 -1.60
C LEU A 258 23.47 -19.77 -2.07
N PRO A 259 23.62 -20.90 -2.79
CA PRO A 259 22.47 -21.72 -3.14
C PRO A 259 21.72 -22.14 -1.88
N LEU A 260 20.38 -22.30 -2.00
CA LEU A 260 19.61 -23.07 -1.00
C LEU A 260 20.37 -24.38 -0.79
N THR A 261 20.73 -24.70 0.44
CA THR A 261 21.42 -25.95 0.75
C THR A 261 20.66 -27.10 0.09
N PRO A 262 21.33 -27.96 -0.72
CA PRO A 262 20.67 -29.13 -1.29
C PRO A 262 20.01 -29.92 -0.15
N PRO A 263 18.84 -30.54 -0.37
CA PRO A 263 18.25 -31.42 0.64
C PRO A 263 19.31 -32.44 1.07
N ASP A 264 19.48 -32.60 2.38
CA ASP A 264 20.48 -33.50 2.95
C ASP A 264 20.34 -34.88 2.31
N ARG A 265 21.42 -35.34 1.65
CA ARG A 265 21.51 -36.68 1.03
C ARG A 265 21.31 -37.83 2.04
N HIS A 266 21.24 -37.52 3.33
CA HIS A 266 21.00 -38.49 4.41
C HIS A 266 19.50 -38.73 4.71
N SER A 267 18.58 -38.06 4.02
CA SER A 267 17.13 -38.32 4.18
C SER A 267 16.58 -39.47 3.30
N THR A 268 17.39 -40.03 2.40
CA THR A 268 17.05 -41.27 1.69
C THR A 268 17.69 -42.46 2.40
N GLY A 269 17.07 -42.88 3.49
CA GLY A 269 17.50 -44.08 4.20
C GLY A 269 16.75 -44.27 5.50
N ILE A 270 15.51 -44.73 5.41
CA ILE A 270 14.97 -45.87 6.16
C ILE A 270 13.72 -46.34 5.39
N VAL A 271 13.77 -47.62 5.03
CA VAL A 271 12.72 -48.44 4.40
C VAL A 271 11.56 -48.64 5.37
#